data_AF-A0A2S1WTJ1-F1
#
_entry.id   AF-A0A2S1WTJ1-F1
#
_cell.length_a   1.000
_cell.length_b   1.000
_cell.length_c   1.000
_cell.angle_alpha   90.00
_cell.angle_beta   90.00
_cell.angle_gamma   90.00
#
_symmetry.space_group_name_H-M   'P 1'
#
loop_
_entity.id
_entity.type
_entity.pdbx_description
1 polymer ?
#
loop_
_entity_poly.entity_id
_entity_poly.type
_entity_poly.pdbx_seq_one_letter_code
_entity_poly.pdbx_strand_id
1 'polypeptide(L)'
;REGDGFQLAPWNELAIYELHVGTFNDEEDINRPGQFATVTARLGHLKKLGINAIQVMPVGEFSGERSWGYNPAHIFSVELDYG
;
A
#
# COMPACT_ATOMS: atom_id res chain seq x y z
N ARG A 1 22.00 -2.68 5.66
CA ARG A 1 20.81 -3.56 5.79
C ARG A 1 20.20 -3.26 7.15
N GLU A 2 19.32 -2.28 7.23
CA GLU A 2 18.38 -2.19 8.35
C GLU A 2 17.15 -3.00 7.94
N GLY A 3 16.69 -3.94 8.77
CA GLY A 3 15.48 -4.74 8.48
C GLY A 3 15.54 -6.22 8.86
N ASP A 4 16.73 -6.79 9.06
CA ASP A 4 16.88 -8.24 9.24
C ASP A 4 16.37 -8.76 10.61
N GLY A 5 15.95 -7.87 11.51
CA GLY A 5 15.43 -8.19 12.85
C GLY A 5 13.93 -7.98 13.04
N PHE A 6 13.15 -7.75 11.97
CA PHE A 6 11.70 -7.58 12.09
C PHE A 6 11.05 -8.86 12.64
N GLN A 7 10.24 -8.70 13.69
CA GLN A 7 9.40 -9.76 14.22
C GLN A 7 7.94 -9.31 14.13
N LEU A 8 7.12 -10.14 13.48
CA LEU A 8 5.69 -9.91 13.42
C LEU A 8 5.08 -10.15 14.81
N ALA A 9 4.08 -9.33 15.18
CA ALA A 9 3.28 -9.59 16.37
C ALA A 9 2.56 -10.94 16.25
N PRO A 10 2.24 -11.61 17.38
CA PRO A 10 1.35 -12.77 17.38
C PRO A 10 0.05 -12.48 16.65
N TRP A 11 -0.54 -13.48 16.00
CA TRP A 11 -1.74 -13.31 15.16
C TRP A 11 -2.92 -12.68 15.92
N ASN A 12 -3.03 -12.97 17.23
CA ASN A 12 -4.09 -12.47 18.11
C ASN A 12 -3.84 -11.03 18.61
N GLU A 13 -2.72 -10.43 18.24
CA GLU A 13 -2.34 -9.06 18.56
C GLU A 13 -2.26 -8.17 17.30
N LEU A 14 -2.59 -8.73 16.12
CA LEU A 14 -2.57 -7.97 14.87
C LEU A 14 -3.73 -6.96 14.82
N ALA A 15 -3.36 -5.70 14.64
CA ALA A 15 -4.25 -4.61 14.27
C ALA A 15 -3.93 -4.23 12.83
N ILE A 16 -4.68 -4.83 11.89
CA ILE A 16 -4.46 -4.72 10.45
C ILE A 16 -5.18 -3.50 9.89
N TYR A 17 -4.47 -2.71 9.08
CA TYR A 17 -5.05 -1.65 8.27
C TYR A 17 -4.96 -2.02 6.79
N GLU A 18 -6.10 -2.25 6.13
CA GLU A 18 -6.15 -2.45 4.69
C GLU A 18 -6.02 -1.12 3.95
N LEU A 19 -5.11 -1.09 2.97
CA LEU A 19 -4.68 0.15 2.31
C LEU A 19 -4.67 -0.02 0.79
N HIS A 20 -5.32 0.92 0.11
CA HIS A 20 -5.27 1.07 -1.34
C HIS A 20 -4.24 2.14 -1.72
N VAL A 21 -3.14 1.76 -2.39
CA VAL A 21 -2.03 2.66 -2.73
C VAL A 21 -2.51 3.86 -3.54
N GLY A 22 -3.35 3.61 -4.55
CA GLY A 22 -3.84 4.63 -5.47
C GLY A 22 -4.74 5.70 -4.86
N THR A 23 -5.26 5.53 -3.63
CA THR A 23 -6.20 6.48 -3.01
C THR A 23 -5.84 6.91 -1.59
N PHE A 24 -4.88 6.25 -0.93
CA PHE A 24 -4.61 6.45 0.50
C PHE A 24 -4.07 7.84 0.83
N ASN A 25 -3.16 8.36 0.00
CA ASN A 25 -2.59 9.69 0.14
C ASN A 25 -2.52 10.33 -1.24
N ASP A 26 -3.66 10.33 -1.92
CA ASP A 26 -3.85 11.01 -3.20
C ASP A 26 -3.51 12.49 -3.00
N GLU A 27 -2.55 12.99 -3.78
CA GLU A 27 -2.15 14.39 -3.75
C GLU A 27 -3.21 15.25 -4.46
N GLU A 28 -3.05 16.57 -4.55
CA GLU A 28 -4.10 17.47 -5.07
C GLU A 28 -4.53 17.16 -6.53
N ASP A 29 -3.77 16.33 -7.27
CA ASP A 29 -4.10 15.92 -8.63
C ASP A 29 -5.02 14.70 -8.64
N ILE A 30 -6.33 14.97 -8.69
CA ILE A 30 -7.38 13.96 -8.82
C ILE A 30 -7.25 13.06 -10.05
N ASN A 31 -6.36 13.33 -11.01
CA ASN A 31 -6.16 12.48 -12.19
C ASN A 31 -5.09 11.42 -11.97
N ARG A 32 -4.15 11.61 -11.05
CA ARG A 32 -3.03 10.70 -10.84
C ARG A 32 -3.21 9.90 -9.55
N PRO A 33 -3.16 8.55 -9.59
CA PRO A 33 -3.26 7.76 -8.37
C PRO A 33 -2.07 8.02 -7.42
N GLY A 34 -2.32 7.79 -6.13
CA GLY A 34 -1.28 7.77 -5.11
C GLY A 34 -0.19 6.73 -5.40
N GLN A 35 1.04 7.03 -4.98
CA GLN A 35 2.22 6.15 -5.13
C GLN A 35 2.73 5.62 -3.78
N PHE A 36 3.56 4.57 -3.81
CA PHE A 36 4.21 4.04 -2.61
C PHE A 36 5.03 5.08 -1.84
N ALA A 37 5.64 6.04 -2.54
CA ALA A 37 6.37 7.15 -1.92
C ALA A 37 5.46 7.98 -1.01
N THR A 38 4.23 8.26 -1.46
CA THR A 38 3.23 9.03 -0.71
C THR A 38 2.68 8.24 0.48
N VAL A 39 2.52 6.92 0.33
CA VAL A 39 2.17 6.02 1.45
C VAL A 39 3.26 6.02 2.51
N THR A 40 4.52 5.93 2.09
CA THR A 40 5.68 5.91 3.00
C THR A 40 5.77 7.17 3.84
N ALA A 41 5.47 8.34 3.24
CA ALA A 41 5.42 9.63 3.94
C ALA A 41 4.37 9.69 5.08
N ARG A 42 3.37 8.80 5.04
CA ARG A 42 2.26 8.75 6.01
C ARG A 42 2.36 7.58 7.01
N LEU A 43 3.42 6.77 6.99
CA LEU A 43 3.58 5.66 7.95
C LEU A 43 3.56 6.13 9.41
N GLY A 44 4.03 7.36 9.69
CA GLY A 44 3.93 7.95 11.03
C GLY A 44 2.49 8.16 11.51
N HIS A 45 1.56 8.47 10.61
CA HIS A 45 0.13 8.58 10.92
C HIS A 45 -0.45 7.21 11.30
N LEU A 46 -0.16 6.17 10.52
CA LEU A 46 -0.60 4.81 10.79
C LEU A 46 -0.03 4.29 12.12
N LYS A 47 1.25 4.53 12.39
CA LYS A 47 1.87 4.20 13.67
C LYS A 47 1.18 4.90 14.85
N LYS A 48 0.82 6.18 14.70
CA LYS A 48 0.08 6.94 15.73
C LYS A 48 -1.34 6.40 15.93
N LEU A 49 -1.98 5.90 14.89
CA LEU A 49 -3.29 5.25 14.96
C LEU A 49 -3.25 3.94 15.78
N GLY A 50 -2.06 3.33 15.93
CA GLY A 50 -1.85 2.11 16.71
C GLY A 50 -1.93 0.82 15.90
N ILE A 51 -1.94 0.92 14.57
CA ILE A 51 -1.89 -0.26 13.69
C ILE A 51 -0.48 -0.84 13.69
N ASN A 52 -0.37 -2.17 13.56
CA ASN A 52 0.92 -2.87 13.54
C ASN A 52 1.14 -3.72 12.28
N ALA A 53 0.14 -3.83 11.41
CA ALA A 53 0.25 -4.47 10.11
C ALA A 53 -0.51 -3.67 9.06
N ILE A 54 0.07 -3.55 7.86
CA ILE A 54 -0.58 -2.96 6.69
C ILE A 54 -0.88 -4.09 5.71
N GLN A 55 -2.15 -4.25 5.35
CA GLN A 55 -2.58 -5.12 4.26
C GLN A 55 -2.69 -4.27 3.00
N VAL A 56 -1.71 -4.37 2.11
CA VAL A 56 -1.75 -3.66 0.84
C VAL A 56 -2.72 -4.38 -0.09
N MET A 57 -3.72 -3.65 -0.63
CA MET A 57 -4.58 -4.17 -1.69
C MET A 57 -3.74 -4.58 -2.92
N PRO A 58 -4.22 -5.46 -3.83
CA PRO A 58 -3.40 -5.96 -4.92
C PRO A 58 -2.71 -4.84 -5.73
N VAL A 59 -1.39 -4.98 -5.91
CA VAL A 59 -0.53 -4.00 -6.59
C VAL A 59 0.01 -4.51 -7.92
N GLY A 60 -0.45 -5.69 -8.35
CA GLY A 60 -0.04 -6.26 -9.62
C GLY A 60 -0.61 -5.44 -10.78
N GLU A 61 0.17 -5.29 -11.85
CA GLU A 61 -0.21 -4.55 -13.05
C GLU A 61 -1.60 -4.95 -13.56
N PHE A 62 -2.42 -3.97 -13.88
CA PHE A 62 -3.74 -4.15 -14.45
C PHE A 62 -3.95 -3.29 -15.70
N SER A 63 -5.10 -3.44 -16.36
CA SER A 63 -5.43 -2.61 -17.51
C SER A 63 -6.07 -1.29 -17.07
N GLY A 64 -5.48 -0.17 -17.53
CA GLY A 64 -5.95 1.19 -17.25
C GLY A 64 -5.32 1.81 -16.00
N GLU A 65 -5.64 3.06 -15.71
CA GLU A 65 -4.97 3.86 -14.65
C GLU A 65 -5.57 3.63 -13.25
N ARG A 66 -6.76 3.02 -13.17
CA ARG A 66 -7.48 2.82 -11.91
C ARG A 66 -8.13 1.46 -11.83
N SER A 67 -7.76 0.74 -10.78
CA SER A 67 -8.41 -0.49 -10.39
C SER A 67 -8.21 -0.72 -8.90
N TRP A 68 -9.03 -1.59 -8.31
CA TRP A 68 -8.74 -2.18 -7.00
C TRP A 68 -7.66 -3.27 -7.06
N GLY A 69 -7.17 -3.59 -8.27
CA GLY A 69 -6.06 -4.53 -8.51
C GLY A 69 -6.46 -6.01 -8.60
N TYR A 70 -7.75 -6.35 -8.43
CA TYR A 70 -8.24 -7.73 -8.54
C TYR A 70 -8.42 -8.24 -9.99
N ASN A 71 -7.90 -7.50 -10.98
CA ASN A 71 -7.93 -7.80 -12.41
C ASN A 71 -6.49 -7.81 -13.00
N PRO A 72 -5.60 -8.70 -12.54
CA PRO A 72 -4.20 -8.64 -12.92
C PRO A 72 -3.99 -8.98 -14.40
N ALA A 73 -3.21 -8.16 -15.08
CA ALA A 73 -2.65 -8.43 -16.40
C ALA A 73 -1.26 -9.09 -16.28
N HIS A 74 -0.41 -8.60 -15.37
CA HIS A 74 0.93 -9.13 -15.14
C HIS A 74 1.22 -9.29 -13.63
N ILE A 75 0.97 -10.49 -13.09
CA ILE A 75 1.09 -10.78 -11.64
C ILE A 75 2.50 -10.62 -11.02
N PHE A 76 3.54 -10.53 -11.84
CA PHE A 76 4.92 -10.31 -11.40
C PHE A 76 5.41 -8.87 -11.60
N SER A 77 4.58 -8.01 -12.18
CA SER A 77 4.86 -6.58 -12.33
C SER A 77 4.04 -5.82 -11.33
N VAL A 78 4.65 -4.82 -10.70
CA VAL A 78 3.91 -3.81 -9.95
C VAL A 78 3.25 -2.87 -10.95
N GLU A 79 2.06 -2.37 -10.61
CA GLU A 79 1.35 -1.33 -11.35
C GLU A 79 2.25 -0.10 -11.58
N LEU A 80 2.47 0.24 -12.84
CA LEU A 80 3.36 1.34 -13.24
C LEU A 80 2.98 2.67 -12.57
N ASP A 81 1.69 2.95 -12.44
CA ASP A 81 1.21 4.21 -11.87
C ASP A 81 1.47 4.33 -10.35
N TYR A 82 1.77 3.23 -9.66
CA TYR A 82 2.12 3.24 -8.22
C TYR A 82 3.59 3.58 -7.95
N GLY A 83 4.42 3.65 -8.99
CA GLY A 83 5.80 4.15 -8.97
C GLY A 83 6.88 3.10 -8.73
#